data_AF-A0A935KLH9-F1
#
_entry.id   AF-A0A935KLH9-F1
#
_cell.length_a   1.000
_cell.length_b   1.000
_cell.length_c   1.000
_cell.angle_alpha   90.00
_cell.angle_beta   90.00
_cell.angle_gamma   90.00
#
_symmetry.space_group_name_H-M   'P 1'
#
loop_
_entity.id
_entity.type
_entity.pdbx_description
1 polymer ?
#
loop_
_entity_poly.entity_id
_entity_poly.type
_entity_poly.pdbx_seq_one_letter_code
_entity_poly.pdbx_strand_id
1 'polypeptide(L)'
;MAHAEPQPRRPGRASATAPRAGAGALVCGLATALLSAVTTPVAAFDGPTTHAGLTGEAVLRSGLHQALRGLGLPLGLFTPLRLGHTALAAAPAELTALREALARLDAAEGYRPGDDGVQSALGWITAGSVLAGLPAQLERHHFFDPVAQRGLDQRHWGTSAAAAALATLEGGAPLRALLAGVGFDLSGMAAPRWLRAPTNRLSVESFFVRLEGATRATSAAAREQHLVLALLSLGGLLHVLQDMGSPTHVRNDFAPGMLERLGDSPLDRGSAFERYVARRFGRVGLQALADRAGRQTLVTRPSIGAFFSAGDWQGLADLTHARHFSPGTLPEGVAVGRDTTAAAVQQTLLRQLRYAAPAPPPLDLGCARERVCYAHAPQGAWLAYRIDARARLQLWLDERCYAATARDTLPRVLRYTLGLIAHLLRGTVTLEPLTSGGVAARHGGPALARGTLRWLVEDRGGNRRLLAERALDRARRQSGALVDALSPQQVTALGADPQARRLLAQLLGRDRQGDPVLAVASLPLHR
;
A
#
# COMPACT_ATOMS: atom_id res chain seq x y z
N MET A 1 -18.96 -12.20 -83.24
CA MET A 1 -19.14 -11.07 -82.28
C MET A 1 -19.34 -11.66 -80.88
N ALA A 2 -19.36 -10.84 -79.83
CA ALA A 2 -19.25 -11.31 -78.45
C ALA A 2 -20.26 -12.41 -78.08
N HIS A 3 -19.75 -13.57 -77.68
CA HIS A 3 -20.52 -14.65 -77.05
C HIS A 3 -20.40 -14.53 -75.53
N ALA A 4 -21.51 -14.76 -74.81
CA ALA A 4 -21.55 -14.88 -73.37
C ALA A 4 -21.88 -16.34 -73.01
N GLU A 5 -20.92 -17.04 -72.38
CA GLU A 5 -21.09 -18.43 -71.95
C GLU A 5 -21.47 -18.52 -70.47
N PRO A 6 -22.62 -19.15 -70.13
CA PRO A 6 -22.84 -19.87 -68.89
C PRO A 6 -22.64 -21.39 -69.10
N GLN A 7 -22.78 -22.19 -68.03
CA GLN A 7 -22.71 -23.68 -67.98
C GLN A 7 -21.26 -24.25 -67.82
N PRO A 8 -21.05 -25.50 -67.33
CA PRO A 8 -22.02 -26.60 -67.23
C PRO A 8 -22.20 -27.30 -65.86
N ARG A 9 -23.27 -28.12 -65.80
CA ARG A 9 -23.53 -29.16 -64.79
C ARG A 9 -23.12 -30.54 -65.32
N ARG A 10 -22.54 -31.39 -64.45
CA ARG A 10 -22.69 -32.88 -64.34
C ARG A 10 -22.64 -33.76 -65.62
N PRO A 11 -21.85 -34.86 -65.61
CA PRO A 11 -22.26 -36.11 -64.93
C PRO A 11 -21.07 -36.84 -64.21
N GLY A 12 -21.22 -37.99 -63.54
CA GLY A 12 -22.40 -38.74 -63.09
C GLY A 12 -22.19 -40.28 -63.05
N ARG A 13 -22.82 -40.98 -62.07
CA ARG A 13 -22.78 -42.47 -61.84
C ARG A 13 -21.40 -43.05 -61.45
N ALA A 14 -21.26 -44.11 -60.66
CA ALA A 14 -22.17 -44.93 -59.82
C ALA A 14 -21.38 -45.34 -58.53
N SER A 15 -21.64 -46.34 -57.67
CA SER A 15 -22.48 -47.56 -57.66
C SER A 15 -22.96 -47.89 -56.22
N ALA A 16 -23.46 -49.12 -55.97
CA ALA A 16 -24.03 -49.55 -54.69
C ALA A 16 -23.07 -50.40 -53.82
N THR A 17 -23.24 -50.35 -52.49
CA THR A 17 -23.67 -51.49 -51.65
C THR A 17 -23.83 -51.07 -50.19
N ALA A 18 -24.60 -51.83 -49.40
CA ALA A 18 -24.71 -51.69 -47.96
C ALA A 18 -24.78 -53.06 -47.29
N PRO A 19 -24.19 -53.20 -46.10
CA PRO A 19 -24.79 -54.04 -45.06
C PRO A 19 -25.00 -53.29 -43.73
N ARG A 20 -25.55 -53.99 -42.74
CA ARG A 20 -26.04 -53.47 -41.44
C ARG A 20 -25.03 -53.69 -40.30
N ALA A 21 -25.30 -52.99 -39.19
CA ALA A 21 -24.75 -53.19 -37.83
C ALA A 21 -23.25 -52.83 -37.66
N GLY A 22 -22.80 -52.39 -36.46
CA GLY A 22 -23.54 -52.13 -35.22
C GLY A 22 -22.61 -51.70 -34.08
N ALA A 23 -23.14 -51.66 -32.85
CA ALA A 23 -22.46 -51.34 -31.58
C ALA A 23 -21.97 -49.89 -31.40
N GLY A 24 -22.42 -49.26 -30.30
CA GLY A 24 -22.25 -47.84 -30.03
C GLY A 24 -20.82 -47.36 -29.75
N ALA A 25 -20.52 -46.16 -30.25
CA ALA A 25 -19.43 -45.32 -29.76
C ALA A 25 -19.84 -44.63 -28.45
N LEU A 26 -18.90 -44.45 -27.53
CA LEU A 26 -19.15 -43.87 -26.20
C LEU A 26 -19.39 -42.36 -26.25
N VAL A 27 -20.01 -41.83 -25.19
CA VAL A 27 -20.43 -40.41 -25.09
C VAL A 27 -19.22 -39.46 -25.03
N CYS A 28 -18.97 -38.75 -26.14
CA CYS A 28 -18.19 -37.50 -26.15
C CYS A 28 -19.16 -36.31 -26.29
N GLY A 29 -19.51 -35.65 -25.17
CA GLY A 29 -20.46 -34.53 -25.25
C GLY A 29 -20.92 -33.91 -23.93
N LEU A 30 -19.99 -33.50 -23.05
CA LEU A 30 -20.30 -32.64 -21.89
C LEU A 30 -19.05 -31.94 -21.34
N ALA A 31 -18.42 -31.09 -22.17
CA ALA A 31 -17.17 -30.38 -21.83
C ALA A 31 -17.10 -28.98 -22.47
N THR A 32 -18.19 -28.21 -22.43
CA THR A 32 -18.23 -26.83 -22.96
C THR A 32 -19.30 -26.02 -22.21
N ALA A 33 -19.09 -24.70 -22.11
CA ALA A 33 -20.02 -23.74 -21.50
C ALA A 33 -20.28 -23.85 -19.97
N LEU A 34 -19.26 -24.26 -19.19
CA LEU A 34 -19.09 -23.78 -17.81
C LEU A 34 -17.88 -22.84 -17.70
N LEU A 35 -17.89 -21.81 -18.56
CA LEU A 35 -17.16 -20.56 -18.33
C LEU A 35 -17.86 -19.76 -17.21
N SER A 36 -17.91 -20.36 -16.02
CA SER A 36 -18.22 -19.63 -14.80
C SER A 36 -17.24 -18.47 -14.70
N ALA A 37 -17.72 -17.24 -14.66
CA ALA A 37 -16.88 -16.09 -14.36
C ALA A 37 -16.27 -16.33 -12.98
N VAL A 38 -14.97 -16.65 -12.93
CA VAL A 38 -14.24 -16.82 -11.68
C VAL A 38 -14.06 -15.43 -11.09
N THR A 39 -15.07 -15.01 -10.33
CA THR A 39 -15.05 -13.76 -9.56
C THR A 39 -13.86 -13.86 -8.61
N THR A 40 -12.78 -13.16 -8.93
CA THR A 40 -11.58 -13.14 -8.10
C THR A 40 -11.97 -12.67 -6.71
N PRO A 41 -11.55 -13.38 -5.64
CA PRO A 41 -11.89 -13.01 -4.28
C PRO A 41 -11.33 -11.61 -3.99
N VAL A 42 -12.23 -10.64 -3.77
CA VAL A 42 -11.84 -9.24 -3.64
C VAL A 42 -11.22 -9.02 -2.26
N ALA A 43 -9.89 -8.86 -2.25
CA ALA A 43 -9.10 -8.62 -1.05
C ALA A 43 -9.41 -7.27 -0.37
N ALA A 44 -8.89 -7.11 0.84
CA ALA A 44 -9.05 -5.91 1.65
C ALA A 44 -8.47 -4.67 0.98
N PHE A 45 -9.20 -3.55 1.11
CA PHE A 45 -9.04 -2.29 0.38
C PHE A 45 -8.67 -2.44 -1.13
N ASP A 46 -9.02 -3.58 -1.75
CA ASP A 46 -8.61 -4.02 -3.09
C ASP A 46 -7.31 -3.35 -3.59
N GLY A 47 -6.17 -3.90 -3.13
CA GLY A 47 -4.82 -3.44 -3.49
C GLY A 47 -4.67 -2.88 -4.92
N PRO A 48 -5.07 -3.64 -5.95
CA PRO A 48 -5.21 -3.22 -7.35
C PRO A 48 -5.83 -1.84 -7.61
N THR A 49 -6.92 -1.48 -6.93
CA THR A 49 -7.65 -0.24 -7.21
C THR A 49 -7.44 0.85 -6.15
N THR A 50 -7.79 0.60 -4.88
CA THR A 50 -7.88 1.69 -3.89
C THR A 50 -6.50 2.07 -3.35
N HIS A 51 -5.68 1.11 -2.92
CA HIS A 51 -4.31 1.40 -2.50
C HIS A 51 -3.46 1.93 -3.65
N ALA A 52 -3.60 1.37 -4.86
CA ALA A 52 -2.94 1.87 -6.05
C ALA A 52 -3.30 3.34 -6.34
N GLY A 53 -4.58 3.71 -6.25
CA GLY A 53 -5.05 5.08 -6.46
C GLY A 53 -4.65 6.05 -5.35
N LEU A 54 -4.83 5.68 -4.07
CA LEU A 54 -4.39 6.48 -2.91
C LEU A 54 -2.89 6.75 -2.96
N THR A 55 -2.10 5.73 -3.32
CA THR A 55 -0.65 5.85 -3.49
C THR A 55 -0.30 6.73 -4.68
N GLY A 56 -0.96 6.56 -5.83
CA GLY A 56 -0.75 7.39 -7.02
C GLY A 56 -1.01 8.87 -6.76
N GLU A 57 -2.17 9.20 -6.20
CA GLU A 57 -2.55 10.58 -5.85
C GLU A 57 -1.61 11.20 -4.81
N ALA A 58 -1.23 10.45 -3.76
CA ALA A 58 -0.27 10.93 -2.77
C ALA A 58 1.10 11.20 -3.39
N VAL A 59 1.58 10.30 -4.25
CA VAL A 59 2.88 10.42 -4.91
C VAL A 59 2.90 11.60 -5.88
N LEU A 60 1.87 11.76 -6.72
CA LEU A 60 1.75 12.85 -7.69
C LEU A 60 1.65 14.24 -7.03
N ARG A 61 1.00 14.33 -5.86
CA ARG A 61 0.84 15.57 -5.08
C ARG A 61 2.01 15.84 -4.11
N SER A 62 3.00 14.95 -4.03
CA SER A 62 4.17 15.08 -3.15
C SER A 62 5.37 15.75 -3.81
N GLY A 63 6.38 16.10 -3.00
CA GLY A 63 7.69 16.55 -3.49
C GLY A 63 8.52 15.46 -4.19
N LEU A 64 8.07 14.19 -4.24
CA LEU A 64 8.87 13.06 -4.73
C LEU A 64 9.29 13.23 -6.20
N HIS A 65 8.47 13.83 -7.06
CA HIS A 65 8.86 14.12 -8.44
C HIS A 65 10.14 14.98 -8.52
N GLN A 66 10.24 16.03 -7.69
CA GLN A 66 11.42 16.90 -7.68
C GLN A 66 12.60 16.26 -6.94
N ALA A 67 12.35 15.45 -5.89
CA ALA A 67 13.40 14.69 -5.23
C ALA A 67 14.06 13.69 -6.19
N LEU A 68 13.28 12.95 -6.98
CA LEU A 68 13.78 12.03 -8.03
C LEU A 68 14.59 12.78 -9.11
N ARG A 69 14.14 13.97 -9.53
CA ARG A 69 14.91 14.84 -10.43
C ARG A 69 16.24 15.29 -9.80
N GLY A 70 16.26 15.61 -8.51
CA GLY A 70 17.48 15.92 -7.75
C GLY A 70 18.48 14.76 -7.69
N LEU A 71 18.01 13.50 -7.69
CA LEU A 71 18.89 12.32 -7.80
C LEU A 71 19.51 12.15 -9.21
N GLY A 72 19.01 12.88 -10.21
CA GLY A 72 19.47 12.84 -11.61
C GLY A 72 18.53 12.11 -12.57
N LEU A 73 17.26 11.89 -12.19
CA LEU A 73 16.27 11.20 -13.03
C LEU A 73 15.42 12.25 -13.75
N PRO A 74 15.66 12.56 -15.04
CA PRO A 74 15.19 13.80 -15.67
C PRO A 74 13.66 13.90 -15.74
N LEU A 75 12.94 12.78 -15.83
CA LEU A 75 11.48 12.70 -15.89
C LEU A 75 10.83 12.54 -14.50
N GLY A 76 11.62 12.53 -13.42
CA GLY A 76 11.14 12.32 -12.05
C GLY A 76 10.35 11.01 -11.92
N LEU A 77 9.10 11.12 -11.49
CA LEU A 77 8.14 10.00 -11.38
C LEU A 77 7.89 9.23 -12.69
N PHE A 78 8.08 9.87 -13.85
CA PHE A 78 7.83 9.25 -15.16
C PHE A 78 9.11 8.65 -15.78
N THR A 79 10.22 8.61 -15.03
CA THR A 79 11.45 7.96 -15.50
C THR A 79 11.23 6.46 -15.57
N PRO A 80 11.46 5.79 -16.72
CA PRO A 80 11.46 4.33 -16.80
C PRO A 80 12.69 3.79 -16.07
N LEU A 81 12.50 2.74 -15.26
CA LEU A 81 13.54 2.07 -14.48
C LEU A 81 13.40 0.56 -14.66
N ARG A 82 14.52 -0.17 -14.83
CA ARG A 82 14.54 -1.62 -15.05
C ARG A 82 14.89 -2.40 -13.79
N LEU A 83 14.10 -3.44 -13.48
CA LEU A 83 14.46 -4.45 -12.49
C LEU A 83 15.44 -5.46 -13.10
N GLY A 84 16.73 -5.11 -13.09
CA GLY A 84 17.80 -5.85 -13.75
C GLY A 84 17.84 -7.36 -13.46
N HIS A 85 18.19 -8.15 -14.47
CA HIS A 85 18.19 -9.61 -14.34
C HIS A 85 19.29 -10.15 -13.41
N THR A 86 20.44 -9.46 -13.35
CA THR A 86 21.71 -10.01 -12.85
C THR A 86 22.34 -9.27 -11.66
N ALA A 87 21.93 -8.04 -11.32
CA ALA A 87 22.72 -7.19 -10.41
C ALA A 87 22.55 -7.49 -8.90
N LEU A 88 21.62 -8.38 -8.50
CA LEU A 88 21.55 -8.93 -7.13
C LEU A 88 22.09 -10.38 -7.06
N ALA A 89 23.32 -10.58 -7.53
CA ALA A 89 24.04 -11.85 -7.40
C ALA A 89 24.12 -12.35 -5.93
N ALA A 90 24.09 -11.43 -4.95
CA ALA A 90 24.13 -11.74 -3.52
C ALA A 90 22.80 -12.22 -2.90
N ALA A 91 21.66 -12.12 -3.60
CA ALA A 91 20.35 -12.55 -3.08
C ALA A 91 19.40 -13.14 -4.15
N PRO A 92 19.79 -14.21 -4.89
CA PRO A 92 18.97 -14.71 -6.00
C PRO A 92 17.55 -15.13 -5.59
N ALA A 93 17.40 -15.78 -4.43
CA ALA A 93 16.10 -16.24 -3.93
C ALA A 93 15.15 -15.09 -3.55
N GLU A 94 15.66 -13.95 -3.07
CA GLU A 94 14.85 -12.76 -2.81
C GLU A 94 14.28 -12.21 -4.12
N LEU A 95 15.13 -12.11 -5.15
CA LEU A 95 14.76 -11.59 -6.46
C LEU A 95 13.82 -12.52 -7.23
N THR A 96 13.98 -13.84 -7.11
CA THR A 96 13.05 -14.83 -7.68
C THR A 96 11.67 -14.71 -7.05
N ALA A 97 11.57 -14.73 -5.72
CA ALA A 97 10.30 -14.56 -5.01
C ALA A 97 9.62 -13.20 -5.29
N LEU A 98 10.42 -12.13 -5.50
CA LEU A 98 9.90 -10.83 -5.93
C LEU A 98 9.35 -10.88 -7.37
N ARG A 99 10.03 -11.55 -8.31
CA ARG A 99 9.52 -11.73 -9.68
C ARG A 99 8.24 -12.56 -9.72
N GLU A 100 8.15 -13.63 -8.93
CA GLU A 100 6.92 -14.42 -8.76
C GLU A 100 5.76 -13.57 -8.22
N ALA A 101 6.04 -12.66 -7.27
CA ALA A 101 5.05 -11.74 -6.74
C ALA A 101 4.62 -10.67 -7.78
N LEU A 102 5.58 -10.09 -8.51
CA LEU A 102 5.31 -9.15 -9.62
C LEU A 102 4.56 -9.80 -10.79
N ALA A 103 4.78 -11.09 -11.06
CA ALA A 103 4.09 -11.82 -12.11
C ALA A 103 2.61 -12.11 -11.77
N ARG A 104 2.24 -12.13 -10.49
CA ARG A 104 0.85 -12.22 -10.01
C ARG A 104 0.09 -10.89 -10.07
N LEU A 105 0.76 -9.78 -10.38
CA LEU A 105 0.11 -8.48 -10.60
C LEU A 105 -0.58 -8.45 -11.97
N ASP A 106 -1.75 -7.81 -12.03
CA ASP A 106 -2.43 -7.54 -13.30
C ASP A 106 -1.60 -6.59 -14.19
N ALA A 107 -1.56 -6.91 -15.49
CA ALA A 107 -0.95 -6.09 -16.53
C ALA A 107 -1.90 -4.98 -17.02
N ALA A 108 -3.22 -5.19 -17.01
CA ALA A 108 -4.20 -4.23 -17.49
C ALA A 108 -4.20 -2.93 -16.66
N GLU A 109 -4.04 -3.05 -15.34
CA GLU A 109 -3.88 -1.92 -14.42
C GLU A 109 -2.47 -1.27 -14.47
N GLY A 110 -1.54 -1.79 -15.27
CA GLY A 110 -0.27 -1.10 -15.57
C GLY A 110 0.67 -0.86 -14.38
N TYR A 111 0.47 -1.54 -13.24
CA TYR A 111 1.47 -1.60 -12.15
C TYR A 111 2.37 -2.84 -12.25
N ARG A 112 1.97 -3.91 -12.95
CA ARG A 112 2.93 -4.95 -13.36
C ARG A 112 3.99 -4.33 -14.30
N PRO A 113 5.29 -4.66 -14.16
CA PRO A 113 6.29 -4.25 -15.14
C PRO A 113 6.13 -5.00 -16.46
N GLY A 114 6.65 -4.42 -17.56
CA GLY A 114 6.74 -5.13 -18.84
C GLY A 114 7.62 -6.38 -18.73
N ASP A 115 7.53 -7.29 -19.70
CA ASP A 115 8.29 -8.55 -19.68
C ASP A 115 9.82 -8.34 -19.78
N ASP A 116 10.27 -7.15 -20.21
CA ASP A 116 11.67 -6.73 -20.19
C ASP A 116 12.13 -6.19 -18.81
N GLY A 117 11.21 -6.16 -17.84
CA GLY A 117 11.44 -5.68 -16.47
C GLY A 117 11.41 -4.16 -16.30
N VAL A 118 10.91 -3.38 -17.27
CA VAL A 118 10.77 -1.91 -17.15
C VAL A 118 9.40 -1.50 -16.64
N GLN A 119 9.39 -0.49 -15.77
CA GLN A 119 8.20 0.28 -15.37
C GLN A 119 8.63 1.71 -14.98
N SER A 120 7.71 2.67 -15.03
CA SER A 120 7.91 4.03 -14.53
C SER A 120 8.18 4.04 -13.01
N ALA A 121 8.91 5.05 -12.52
CA ALA A 121 9.13 5.21 -11.08
C ALA A 121 7.80 5.30 -10.29
N LEU A 122 6.77 5.96 -10.83
CA LEU A 122 5.41 5.95 -10.28
C LEU A 122 4.83 4.53 -10.22
N GLY A 123 4.87 3.79 -11.33
CA GLY A 123 4.36 2.43 -11.41
C GLY A 123 5.06 1.46 -10.47
N TRP A 124 6.36 1.63 -10.20
CA TRP A 124 7.08 0.85 -9.19
C TRP A 124 6.60 1.13 -7.75
N ILE A 125 6.23 2.37 -7.42
CA ILE A 125 5.64 2.68 -6.11
C ILE A 125 4.21 2.09 -6.03
N THR A 126 3.42 2.21 -7.11
CA THR A 126 2.10 1.58 -7.19
C THR A 126 2.17 0.06 -7.07
N ALA A 127 3.11 -0.60 -7.75
CA ALA A 127 3.35 -2.04 -7.61
C ALA A 127 3.69 -2.41 -6.16
N GLY A 128 4.53 -1.60 -5.49
CA GLY A 128 4.86 -1.77 -4.09
C GLY A 128 3.65 -1.70 -3.16
N SER A 129 2.68 -0.82 -3.45
CA SER A 129 1.44 -0.73 -2.66
C SER A 129 0.43 -1.85 -2.95
N VAL A 130 0.50 -2.52 -4.11
CA VAL A 130 -0.26 -3.78 -4.32
C VAL A 130 0.44 -4.97 -3.66
N LEU A 131 1.77 -5.03 -3.73
CA LEU A 131 2.56 -6.14 -3.19
C LEU A 131 2.55 -6.26 -1.65
N ALA A 132 2.17 -5.23 -0.91
CA ALA A 132 2.11 -5.29 0.55
C ALA A 132 1.11 -6.35 1.07
N GLY A 133 -0.05 -6.49 0.42
CA GLY A 133 -1.03 -7.53 0.73
C GLY A 133 -0.70 -8.90 0.12
N LEU A 134 0.40 -9.05 -0.64
CA LEU A 134 0.68 -10.25 -1.43
C LEU A 134 1.95 -11.01 -0.95
N PRO A 135 1.83 -12.26 -0.50
CA PRO A 135 0.59 -13.06 -0.36
C PRO A 135 -0.21 -12.68 0.92
N ALA A 136 -1.46 -13.11 0.99
CA ALA A 136 -2.43 -12.69 2.03
C ALA A 136 -1.98 -12.97 3.49
N GLN A 137 -1.00 -13.85 3.72
CA GLN A 137 -0.39 -14.05 5.05
C GLN A 137 0.38 -12.82 5.57
N LEU A 138 0.61 -11.80 4.75
CA LEU A 138 1.16 -10.50 5.17
C LEU A 138 0.08 -9.58 5.79
N GLU A 139 -1.17 -9.65 5.32
CA GLU A 139 -2.28 -8.76 5.75
C GLU A 139 -2.58 -8.86 7.26
N ARG A 140 -2.32 -10.01 7.91
CA ARG A 140 -2.44 -10.14 9.37
C ARG A 140 -1.57 -9.16 10.16
N HIS A 141 -0.54 -8.61 9.52
CA HIS A 141 0.37 -7.60 10.09
C HIS A 141 -0.05 -6.15 9.78
N HIS A 142 -1.16 -5.94 9.06
CA HIS A 142 -1.70 -4.63 8.69
C HIS A 142 -2.78 -4.13 9.66
N PHE A 143 -2.98 -4.86 10.75
CA PHE A 143 -3.90 -4.54 11.83
C PHE A 143 -3.19 -3.80 12.97
N PHE A 144 -3.88 -2.86 13.61
CA PHE A 144 -3.36 -2.13 14.77
C PHE A 144 -4.47 -1.45 15.58
N ASP A 145 -4.77 -2.01 16.75
CA ASP A 145 -5.58 -1.39 17.81
C ASP A 145 -4.72 -0.35 18.55
N PRO A 146 -5.02 0.97 18.43
CA PRO A 146 -4.24 2.03 19.08
C PRO A 146 -4.53 2.16 20.58
N VAL A 147 -5.63 1.59 21.09
CA VAL A 147 -5.95 1.60 22.53
C VAL A 147 -5.17 0.52 23.26
N ALA A 148 -5.12 -0.69 22.70
CA ALA A 148 -4.34 -1.80 23.25
C ALA A 148 -2.92 -1.91 22.66
N GLN A 149 -2.53 -0.98 21.77
CA GLN A 149 -1.21 -0.90 21.11
C GLN A 149 -0.72 -2.24 20.50
N ARG A 150 -1.63 -3.02 19.90
CA ARG A 150 -1.39 -4.40 19.44
C ARG A 150 -1.94 -4.67 18.04
N GLY A 151 -1.29 -5.60 17.33
CA GLY A 151 -1.79 -6.12 16.05
C GLY A 151 -2.87 -7.18 16.24
N LEU A 152 -3.25 -7.84 15.14
CA LEU A 152 -4.31 -8.83 15.12
C LEU A 152 -4.10 -9.92 16.19
N ASP A 153 -5.16 -10.23 16.94
CA ASP A 153 -5.22 -11.39 17.82
C ASP A 153 -6.67 -11.87 17.96
N GLN A 154 -7.08 -12.75 17.05
CA GLN A 154 -8.40 -13.38 16.99
C GLN A 154 -8.31 -14.92 17.03
N ARG A 155 -7.24 -15.47 17.62
CA ARG A 155 -7.02 -16.92 17.77
C ARG A 155 -8.19 -17.67 18.43
N HIS A 156 -9.00 -16.98 19.24
CA HIS A 156 -10.20 -17.50 19.87
C HIS A 156 -11.38 -17.77 18.90
N TRP A 157 -11.34 -17.24 17.67
CA TRP A 157 -12.39 -17.42 16.66
C TRP A 157 -12.35 -18.80 15.96
N GLY A 158 -11.33 -19.61 16.25
CA GLY A 158 -11.25 -21.02 15.83
C GLY A 158 -10.58 -21.27 14.49
N THR A 159 -9.91 -22.42 14.38
CA THR A 159 -9.09 -22.81 13.21
C THR A 159 -9.91 -23.10 11.96
N SER A 160 -11.16 -23.53 12.09
CA SER A 160 -12.06 -23.82 10.96
C SER A 160 -12.41 -22.57 10.15
N ALA A 161 -12.64 -21.44 10.82
CA ALA A 161 -12.87 -20.15 10.18
C ALA A 161 -11.60 -19.62 9.48
N ALA A 162 -10.43 -19.81 10.09
CA ALA A 162 -9.15 -19.44 9.50
C ALA A 162 -8.81 -20.27 8.23
N ALA A 163 -9.07 -21.58 8.27
CA ALA A 163 -8.91 -22.47 7.12
C ALA A 163 -9.86 -22.09 5.96
N ALA A 164 -11.11 -21.73 6.26
CA ALA A 164 -12.06 -21.24 5.27
C ALA A 164 -11.61 -19.89 4.67
N ALA A 165 -11.12 -18.96 5.50
CA ALA A 165 -10.63 -17.65 5.07
C ALA A 165 -9.48 -17.74 4.06
N LEU A 166 -8.47 -18.58 4.34
CA LEU A 166 -7.35 -18.86 3.44
C LEU A 166 -7.83 -19.46 2.11
N ALA A 167 -8.71 -20.46 2.17
CA ALA A 167 -9.26 -21.11 0.99
C ALA A 167 -10.04 -20.12 0.10
N THR A 168 -10.68 -19.10 0.67
CA THR A 168 -11.28 -17.99 -0.11
C THR A 168 -10.25 -16.99 -0.65
N LEU A 169 -9.26 -16.56 0.12
CA LEU A 169 -8.37 -15.46 -0.27
C LEU A 169 -7.30 -15.88 -1.30
N GLU A 170 -6.80 -17.11 -1.25
CA GLU A 170 -5.64 -17.50 -2.09
C GLU A 170 -6.00 -18.00 -3.50
N GLY A 171 -7.28 -18.12 -3.85
CA GLY A 171 -7.77 -18.35 -5.23
C GLY A 171 -7.27 -19.60 -5.97
N GLY A 172 -6.49 -20.46 -5.32
CA GLY A 172 -5.76 -21.56 -5.97
C GLY A 172 -4.57 -22.12 -5.18
N ALA A 173 -4.35 -21.74 -3.92
CA ALA A 173 -3.34 -22.38 -3.08
C ALA A 173 -3.60 -23.90 -3.00
N PRO A 174 -2.58 -24.75 -3.24
CA PRO A 174 -2.78 -26.19 -3.27
C PRO A 174 -3.17 -26.69 -1.87
N LEU A 175 -4.13 -27.62 -1.81
CA LEU A 175 -4.68 -28.22 -0.57
C LEU A 175 -3.60 -28.65 0.45
N ARG A 176 -2.41 -29.03 -0.05
CA ARG A 176 -1.23 -29.39 0.74
C ARG A 176 -0.71 -28.26 1.65
N ALA A 177 -0.89 -26.99 1.30
CA ALA A 177 -0.51 -25.84 2.12
C ALA A 177 -1.42 -25.68 3.35
N LEU A 178 -2.74 -25.86 3.16
CA LEU A 178 -3.73 -25.90 4.24
C LEU A 178 -3.46 -27.08 5.18
N LEU A 179 -3.20 -28.27 4.62
CA LEU A 179 -2.90 -29.50 5.39
C LEU A 179 -1.56 -29.46 6.13
N ALA A 180 -0.60 -28.62 5.72
CA ALA A 180 0.70 -28.50 6.36
C ALA A 180 0.70 -27.59 7.62
N GLY A 181 -0.45 -26.99 7.99
CA GLY A 181 -0.60 -26.21 9.22
C GLY A 181 0.15 -24.86 9.24
N VAL A 182 0.77 -24.45 8.13
CA VAL A 182 1.56 -23.19 8.01
C VAL A 182 0.69 -21.94 7.82
N GLY A 183 -0.60 -22.04 8.12
CA GLY A 183 -1.62 -21.06 7.76
C GLY A 183 -1.68 -19.83 8.68
N PHE A 184 -2.36 -18.80 8.17
CA PHE A 184 -2.80 -17.59 8.87
C PHE A 184 -3.51 -17.95 10.19
N ASP A 185 -2.81 -17.75 11.32
CA ASP A 185 -3.22 -18.17 12.67
C ASP A 185 -4.18 -17.17 13.36
N LEU A 186 -4.76 -16.24 12.61
CA LEU A 186 -5.51 -15.09 13.12
C LEU A 186 -4.70 -14.24 14.14
N SER A 187 -3.37 -14.21 14.03
CA SER A 187 -2.52 -13.30 14.82
C SER A 187 -1.46 -12.58 13.98
N GLY A 188 -0.99 -11.43 14.47
CA GLY A 188 0.03 -10.65 13.75
C GLY A 188 0.68 -9.54 14.55
N MET A 189 1.86 -9.11 14.08
CA MET A 189 2.51 -7.91 14.60
C MET A 189 1.65 -6.67 14.33
N ALA A 190 1.66 -5.70 15.24
CA ALA A 190 1.05 -4.39 15.01
C ALA A 190 1.65 -3.72 13.77
N ALA A 191 0.84 -3.08 12.92
CA ALA A 191 1.29 -2.39 11.71
C ALA A 191 2.53 -1.48 11.91
N PRO A 192 2.63 -0.63 12.95
CA PRO A 192 3.82 0.21 13.18
C PRO A 192 5.10 -0.59 13.50
N ARG A 193 4.95 -1.80 14.05
CA ARG A 193 6.05 -2.74 14.32
C ARG A 193 6.40 -3.56 13.07
N TRP A 194 5.41 -3.97 12.30
CA TRP A 194 5.59 -4.67 11.02
C TRP A 194 6.38 -3.82 10.01
N LEU A 195 6.16 -2.50 9.99
CA LEU A 195 6.95 -1.57 9.18
C LEU A 195 8.47 -1.58 9.49
N ARG A 196 8.90 -2.14 10.63
CA ARG A 196 10.31 -2.27 11.03
C ARG A 196 10.77 -3.71 11.24
N ALA A 197 9.92 -4.69 10.92
CA ALA A 197 10.27 -6.10 11.07
C ALA A 197 11.39 -6.46 10.08
N PRO A 198 12.52 -7.08 10.51
CA PRO A 198 13.57 -7.51 9.58
C PRO A 198 13.10 -8.54 8.54
N THR A 199 11.97 -9.20 8.78
CA THR A 199 11.31 -10.12 7.83
C THR A 199 10.43 -9.41 6.81
N ASN A 200 10.08 -8.14 7.01
CA ASN A 200 9.32 -7.34 6.05
C ASN A 200 10.27 -6.74 5.01
N ARG A 201 10.19 -7.21 3.75
CA ARG A 201 11.01 -6.73 2.62
C ARG A 201 10.62 -5.33 2.13
N LEU A 202 9.45 -4.83 2.54
CA LEU A 202 8.95 -3.49 2.26
C LEU A 202 9.05 -2.57 3.51
N SER A 203 9.86 -2.96 4.51
CA SER A 203 10.10 -2.18 5.74
C SER A 203 10.78 -0.83 5.53
N VAL A 204 10.72 0.04 6.53
CA VAL A 204 11.40 1.34 6.58
C VAL A 204 12.91 1.15 6.45
N GLU A 205 13.46 0.20 7.19
CA GLU A 205 14.85 -0.21 7.10
C GLU A 205 15.21 -0.71 5.68
N SER A 206 14.34 -1.48 5.02
CA SER A 206 14.55 -1.89 3.61
C SER A 206 14.54 -0.69 2.66
N PHE A 207 13.55 0.21 2.77
CA PHE A 207 13.45 1.43 1.96
C PHE A 207 14.75 2.24 2.01
N PHE A 208 15.26 2.54 3.21
CA PHE A 208 16.49 3.34 3.35
C PHE A 208 17.77 2.61 2.93
N VAL A 209 17.89 1.29 3.18
CA VAL A 209 19.05 0.51 2.69
C VAL A 209 19.06 0.44 1.16
N ARG A 210 17.89 0.25 0.52
CA ARG A 210 17.78 0.24 -0.94
C ARG A 210 18.01 1.64 -1.51
N LEU A 211 17.53 2.72 -0.88
CA LEU A 211 17.78 4.10 -1.30
C LEU A 211 19.25 4.54 -1.11
N GLU A 212 19.95 4.03 -0.09
CA GLU A 212 21.40 4.18 0.05
C GLU A 212 22.12 3.51 -1.13
N GLY A 213 21.75 2.26 -1.46
CA GLY A 213 22.28 1.56 -2.64
C GLY A 213 22.02 2.31 -3.94
N ALA A 214 20.81 2.87 -4.10
CA ALA A 214 20.41 3.67 -5.26
C ALA A 214 21.24 4.95 -5.44
N THR A 215 21.91 5.40 -4.38
CA THR A 215 22.70 6.63 -4.37
C THR A 215 24.21 6.40 -4.21
N ARG A 216 24.63 5.20 -3.78
CA ARG A 216 26.04 4.82 -3.57
C ARG A 216 26.59 3.77 -4.55
N ALA A 217 25.77 2.89 -5.13
CA ALA A 217 26.27 1.76 -5.92
C ALA A 217 27.07 2.20 -7.16
N THR A 218 28.12 1.43 -7.48
CA THR A 218 29.13 1.79 -8.49
C THR A 218 28.51 2.01 -9.86
N SER A 219 27.91 1.00 -10.48
CA SER A 219 27.34 1.13 -11.84
C SER A 219 25.94 1.75 -11.83
N ALA A 220 25.57 2.41 -12.92
CA ALA A 220 24.23 2.99 -13.10
C ALA A 220 23.11 1.95 -12.97
N ALA A 221 23.27 0.77 -13.59
CA ALA A 221 22.30 -0.32 -13.53
C ALA A 221 22.08 -0.86 -12.10
N ALA A 222 23.15 -0.93 -11.28
CA ALA A 222 23.01 -1.30 -9.87
C ALA A 222 22.23 -0.25 -9.07
N ARG A 223 22.48 1.05 -9.32
CA ARG A 223 21.70 2.15 -8.71
C ARG A 223 20.24 2.11 -9.12
N GLU A 224 19.95 1.86 -10.39
CA GLU A 224 18.59 1.74 -10.91
C GLU A 224 17.83 0.57 -10.25
N GLN A 225 18.43 -0.63 -10.20
CA GLN A 225 17.80 -1.78 -9.53
C GLN A 225 17.61 -1.54 -8.03
N HIS A 226 18.56 -0.89 -7.35
CA HIS A 226 18.38 -0.47 -5.96
C HIS A 226 17.25 0.57 -5.80
N LEU A 227 17.09 1.50 -6.75
CA LEU A 227 16.01 2.48 -6.74
C LEU A 227 14.65 1.82 -6.92
N VAL A 228 14.50 0.90 -7.88
CA VAL A 228 13.28 0.11 -8.08
C VAL A 228 12.85 -0.56 -6.77
N LEU A 229 13.81 -1.19 -6.07
CA LEU A 229 13.54 -1.84 -4.78
C LEU A 229 13.17 -0.84 -3.68
N ALA A 230 13.76 0.36 -3.65
CA ALA A 230 13.35 1.42 -2.73
C ALA A 230 11.94 1.94 -3.05
N LEU A 231 11.59 2.11 -4.32
CA LEU A 231 10.25 2.55 -4.74
C LEU A 231 9.18 1.50 -4.40
N LEU A 232 9.49 0.21 -4.59
CA LEU A 232 8.67 -0.91 -4.13
C LEU A 232 8.48 -0.88 -2.60
N SER A 233 9.56 -0.73 -1.81
CA SER A 233 9.42 -0.59 -0.36
C SER A 233 8.57 0.62 0.04
N LEU A 234 8.78 1.79 -0.59
CA LEU A 234 7.97 2.98 -0.36
C LEU A 234 6.48 2.69 -0.59
N GLY A 235 6.11 2.04 -1.69
CA GLY A 235 4.73 1.64 -1.96
C GLY A 235 4.11 0.83 -0.81
N GLY A 236 4.85 -0.15 -0.29
CA GLY A 236 4.39 -0.97 0.83
C GLY A 236 4.27 -0.21 2.15
N LEU A 237 5.17 0.75 2.44
CA LEU A 237 5.04 1.66 3.58
C LEU A 237 3.74 2.48 3.51
N LEU A 238 3.36 2.92 2.31
CA LEU A 238 2.18 3.74 2.09
C LEU A 238 0.88 2.91 2.19
N HIS A 239 0.85 1.68 1.67
CA HIS A 239 -0.26 0.73 1.84
C HIS A 239 -0.59 0.51 3.32
N VAL A 240 0.40 0.09 4.12
CA VAL A 240 0.20 -0.24 5.54
C VAL A 240 -0.23 0.97 6.38
N LEU A 241 0.08 2.20 5.94
CA LEU A 241 -0.50 3.41 6.54
C LEU A 241 -1.93 3.68 6.05
N GLN A 242 -2.25 3.43 4.78
CA GLN A 242 -3.60 3.61 4.21
C GLN A 242 -4.62 2.69 4.88
N ASP A 243 -4.22 1.48 5.26
CA ASP A 243 -5.00 0.53 6.07
C ASP A 243 -5.55 1.14 7.36
N MET A 244 -4.82 2.09 7.97
CA MET A 244 -5.27 2.79 9.18
C MET A 244 -6.47 3.73 8.92
N GLY A 245 -6.90 3.87 7.67
CA GLY A 245 -8.18 4.47 7.27
C GLY A 245 -9.38 3.51 7.28
N SER A 246 -9.16 2.19 7.34
CA SER A 246 -10.24 1.21 7.51
C SER A 246 -10.57 1.04 8.99
N PRO A 247 -11.85 1.13 9.39
CA PRO A 247 -12.27 0.77 10.74
C PRO A 247 -11.88 -0.66 11.10
N THR A 248 -12.01 -1.62 10.17
CA THR A 248 -11.71 -3.03 10.41
C THR A 248 -10.26 -3.26 10.82
N HIS A 249 -9.31 -2.60 10.16
CA HIS A 249 -7.88 -2.70 10.45
C HIS A 249 -7.50 -2.09 11.81
N VAL A 250 -8.07 -0.93 12.16
CA VAL A 250 -7.76 -0.25 13.43
C VAL A 250 -8.49 -0.83 14.65
N ARG A 251 -9.41 -1.79 14.44
CA ARG A 251 -10.13 -2.52 15.50
C ARG A 251 -9.64 -3.95 15.70
N ASN A 252 -8.60 -4.40 14.99
CA ASN A 252 -8.17 -5.81 14.98
C ASN A 252 -9.35 -6.75 14.68
N ASP A 253 -10.12 -6.44 13.62
CA ASP A 253 -11.49 -6.95 13.44
C ASP A 253 -11.64 -7.91 12.25
N PHE A 254 -10.61 -8.70 11.96
CA PHE A 254 -10.48 -9.52 10.75
C PHE A 254 -11.69 -10.43 10.49
N ALA A 255 -12.10 -11.28 11.43
CA ALA A 255 -13.13 -12.27 11.19
C ALA A 255 -14.53 -11.69 10.88
N PRO A 256 -15.10 -10.75 11.68
CA PRO A 256 -16.40 -10.17 11.37
C PRO A 256 -16.35 -9.04 10.34
N GLY A 257 -15.18 -8.45 10.04
CA GLY A 257 -15.04 -7.30 9.13
C GLY A 257 -14.24 -7.52 7.85
N MET A 258 -13.65 -8.69 7.63
CA MET A 258 -12.94 -9.10 6.39
C MET A 258 -13.48 -10.41 5.81
N LEU A 259 -14.22 -11.19 6.58
CA LEU A 259 -14.84 -12.46 6.14
C LEU A 259 -16.37 -12.35 6.04
N GLU A 260 -16.90 -11.12 6.01
CA GLU A 260 -18.31 -10.84 5.73
C GLU A 260 -18.71 -11.53 4.43
N ARG A 261 -19.93 -12.08 4.35
CA ARG A 261 -20.46 -12.63 3.09
C ARG A 261 -21.05 -11.48 2.28
N LEU A 262 -20.44 -11.20 1.13
CA LEU A 262 -20.74 -10.01 0.32
C LEU A 262 -21.62 -10.31 -0.91
N GLY A 263 -22.01 -11.57 -1.10
CA GLY A 263 -22.89 -12.04 -2.17
C GLY A 263 -23.40 -13.47 -1.95
N ASP A 264 -24.08 -14.02 -2.96
CA ASP A 264 -24.75 -15.32 -2.85
C ASP A 264 -23.77 -16.52 -2.78
N SER A 265 -22.55 -16.37 -3.30
CA SER A 265 -21.52 -17.41 -3.15
C SER A 265 -20.99 -17.46 -1.71
N PRO A 266 -20.82 -18.65 -1.09
CA PRO A 266 -20.15 -18.78 0.21
C PRO A 266 -18.64 -18.43 0.16
N LEU A 267 -18.09 -18.35 -1.06
CA LEU A 267 -16.73 -17.91 -1.34
C LEU A 267 -16.63 -16.39 -1.54
N ASP A 268 -17.75 -15.68 -1.78
CA ASP A 268 -17.73 -14.24 -1.98
C ASP A 268 -17.68 -13.51 -0.63
N ARG A 269 -16.45 -13.30 -0.16
CA ARG A 269 -16.13 -12.67 1.12
C ARG A 269 -15.20 -11.47 0.95
N GLY A 270 -15.15 -10.64 1.99
CA GLY A 270 -14.27 -9.48 2.08
C GLY A 270 -14.73 -8.51 3.18
N SER A 271 -14.20 -7.30 3.16
CA SER A 271 -14.71 -6.15 3.92
C SER A 271 -15.77 -5.42 3.10
N ALA A 272 -16.99 -5.27 3.66
CA ALA A 272 -18.10 -4.60 2.96
C ALA A 272 -17.81 -3.10 2.73
N PHE A 273 -17.17 -2.45 3.71
CA PHE A 273 -16.73 -1.05 3.62
C PHE A 273 -15.73 -0.84 2.47
N GLU A 274 -14.75 -1.74 2.38
CA GLU A 274 -13.66 -1.60 1.42
C GLU A 274 -14.09 -1.97 0.01
N ARG A 275 -14.94 -3.00 -0.15
CA ARG A 275 -15.62 -3.28 -1.42
C ARG A 275 -16.48 -2.10 -1.86
N TYR A 276 -17.18 -1.42 -0.94
CA TYR A 276 -17.88 -0.18 -1.27
C TYR A 276 -16.92 0.91 -1.77
N VAL A 277 -15.76 1.12 -1.13
CA VAL A 277 -14.76 2.10 -1.58
C VAL A 277 -14.19 1.74 -2.97
N ALA A 278 -13.80 0.48 -3.18
CA ALA A 278 -13.27 0.00 -4.45
C ALA A 278 -14.30 0.16 -5.59
N ARG A 279 -15.57 -0.20 -5.36
CA ARG A 279 -16.66 0.04 -6.34
C ARG A 279 -16.95 1.52 -6.57
N ARG A 280 -16.92 2.36 -5.52
CA ARG A 280 -17.42 3.74 -5.59
C ARG A 280 -16.39 4.73 -6.10
N PHE A 281 -15.11 4.50 -5.80
CA PHE A 281 -14.01 5.39 -6.16
C PHE A 281 -12.94 4.65 -6.97
N GLY A 282 -12.63 3.41 -6.59
CA GLY A 282 -11.57 2.61 -7.18
C GLY A 282 -10.26 3.41 -7.24
N ARG A 283 -9.56 3.32 -8.38
CA ARG A 283 -8.31 4.04 -8.61
C ARG A 283 -8.49 5.51 -8.95
N VAL A 284 -9.45 5.84 -9.82
CA VAL A 284 -9.56 7.17 -10.46
C VAL A 284 -10.45 8.14 -9.66
N GLY A 285 -11.52 7.65 -9.04
CA GLY A 285 -12.48 8.48 -8.30
C GLY A 285 -11.91 9.15 -7.04
N LEU A 286 -10.73 8.73 -6.59
CA LEU A 286 -9.99 9.31 -5.47
C LEU A 286 -9.45 10.71 -5.78
N GLN A 287 -9.11 11.02 -7.04
CA GLN A 287 -8.67 12.35 -7.46
C GLN A 287 -9.72 13.43 -7.11
N ALA A 288 -11.00 13.14 -7.35
CA ALA A 288 -12.11 14.03 -7.02
C ALA A 288 -12.34 14.21 -5.50
N LEU A 289 -11.87 13.29 -4.66
CA LEU A 289 -11.85 13.48 -3.19
C LEU A 289 -10.66 14.35 -2.77
N ALA A 290 -9.49 14.14 -3.37
CA ALA A 290 -8.30 14.93 -3.15
C ALA A 290 -8.52 16.42 -3.47
N ASP A 291 -9.08 16.70 -4.66
CA ASP A 291 -9.31 18.07 -5.13
C ASP A 291 -10.37 18.81 -4.30
N ARG A 292 -11.45 18.12 -3.90
CA ARG A 292 -12.48 18.69 -3.01
C ARG A 292 -11.96 19.07 -1.62
N ALA A 293 -10.92 18.40 -1.15
CA ALA A 293 -10.25 18.75 0.10
C ALA A 293 -9.21 19.88 -0.05
N GLY A 294 -9.04 20.40 -1.27
CA GLY A 294 -8.28 21.60 -1.59
C GLY A 294 -6.76 21.43 -1.51
N ARG A 295 -6.05 22.55 -1.32
CA ARG A 295 -4.61 22.54 -0.97
C ARG A 295 -4.46 22.10 0.49
N GLN A 296 -4.68 20.81 0.75
CA GLN A 296 -4.68 20.23 2.09
C GLN A 296 -3.38 20.55 2.83
N THR A 297 -3.47 21.02 4.07
CA THR A 297 -2.28 21.16 4.94
C THR A 297 -1.66 19.79 5.13
N LEU A 298 -0.39 19.65 4.73
CA LEU A 298 0.43 18.46 4.94
C LEU A 298 0.35 18.03 6.41
N VAL A 299 0.12 16.75 6.68
CA VAL A 299 0.20 16.23 8.05
C VAL A 299 1.67 16.01 8.39
N THR A 300 2.18 16.80 9.34
CA THR A 300 3.53 16.64 9.89
C THR A 300 3.46 15.85 11.20
N ARG A 301 4.38 14.90 11.39
CA ARG A 301 4.51 14.12 12.64
C ARG A 301 5.97 14.05 13.06
N PRO A 302 6.27 13.91 14.36
CA PRO A 302 7.65 13.86 14.85
C PRO A 302 8.39 12.58 14.41
N SER A 303 7.67 11.48 14.14
CA SER A 303 8.24 10.20 13.71
C SER A 303 7.30 9.43 12.78
N ILE A 304 7.82 8.41 12.10
CA ILE A 304 7.06 7.46 11.26
C ILE A 304 5.96 6.79 12.09
N GLY A 305 6.25 6.39 13.33
CA GLY A 305 5.27 5.78 14.22
C GLY A 305 4.10 6.72 14.56
N ALA A 306 4.37 8.01 14.71
CA ALA A 306 3.35 9.02 15.01
C ALA A 306 2.38 9.31 13.84
N PHE A 307 2.64 8.81 12.62
CA PHE A 307 1.61 8.78 11.57
C PHE A 307 0.52 7.74 11.85
N PHE A 308 0.83 6.68 12.60
CA PHE A 308 -0.10 5.61 12.96
C PHE A 308 -0.84 5.94 14.25
N SER A 309 -0.10 6.12 15.36
CA SER A 309 -0.64 6.47 16.67
C SER A 309 0.34 7.36 17.43
N ALA A 310 -0.19 8.33 18.18
CA ALA A 310 0.61 9.29 18.94
C ALA A 310 -0.09 9.71 20.24
N GLY A 311 0.68 10.22 21.21
CA GLY A 311 0.15 10.61 22.53
C GLY A 311 -0.85 11.78 22.51
N ASP A 312 -1.01 12.47 21.37
CA ASP A 312 -2.05 13.48 21.13
C ASP A 312 -3.37 12.88 20.57
N TRP A 313 -3.42 11.56 20.39
CA TRP A 313 -4.50 10.82 19.71
C TRP A 313 -4.82 11.35 18.30
N GLN A 314 -3.81 11.90 17.62
CA GLN A 314 -3.93 12.40 16.24
C GLN A 314 -3.13 11.56 15.23
N GLY A 315 -2.74 10.33 15.55
CA GLY A 315 -2.35 9.35 14.52
C GLY A 315 -3.53 8.98 13.62
N LEU A 316 -3.26 8.41 12.43
CA LEU A 316 -4.34 8.00 11.53
C LEU A 316 -5.19 6.88 12.14
N ALA A 317 -4.57 5.92 12.83
CA ALA A 317 -5.27 4.85 13.52
C ALA A 317 -6.11 5.40 14.68
N ASP A 318 -5.52 6.29 15.50
CA ASP A 318 -6.23 6.97 16.61
C ASP A 318 -7.51 7.64 16.12
N LEU A 319 -7.42 8.39 15.01
CA LEU A 319 -8.51 9.18 14.46
C LEU A 319 -9.59 8.32 13.81
N THR A 320 -9.22 7.26 13.07
CA THR A 320 -10.20 6.31 12.52
C THR A 320 -10.89 5.54 13.64
N HIS A 321 -10.12 5.03 14.61
CA HIS A 321 -10.61 4.29 15.77
C HIS A 321 -11.59 5.10 16.62
N ALA A 322 -11.26 6.36 16.93
CA ALA A 322 -12.12 7.21 17.76
C ALA A 322 -13.45 7.60 17.07
N ARG A 323 -13.57 7.44 15.75
CA ARG A 323 -14.66 8.02 14.93
C ARG A 323 -15.58 7.01 14.26
N HIS A 324 -15.15 5.77 14.03
CA HIS A 324 -15.90 4.83 13.20
C HIS A 324 -16.03 3.44 13.84
N PHE A 325 -17.19 2.82 13.64
CA PHE A 325 -17.40 1.40 13.96
C PHE A 325 -16.87 0.50 12.83
N SER A 326 -16.41 -0.69 13.21
CA SER A 326 -16.30 -1.88 12.34
C SER A 326 -17.36 -2.90 12.75
N PRO A 327 -17.69 -3.93 11.94
CA PRO A 327 -18.78 -4.87 12.26
C PRO A 327 -18.67 -5.55 13.63
N GLY A 328 -17.48 -6.02 14.03
CA GLY A 328 -17.20 -6.65 15.34
C GLY A 328 -16.96 -5.66 16.49
N THR A 329 -17.31 -4.39 16.30
CA THR A 329 -17.37 -3.37 17.37
C THR A 329 -18.75 -2.75 17.55
N LEU A 330 -19.74 -3.23 16.80
CA LEU A 330 -21.15 -2.91 17.02
C LEU A 330 -21.67 -3.58 18.31
N PRO A 331 -22.54 -2.91 19.10
CA PRO A 331 -23.27 -3.57 20.18
C PRO A 331 -24.19 -4.69 19.67
N GLU A 332 -24.36 -5.76 20.46
CA GLU A 332 -25.36 -6.79 20.17
C GLU A 332 -26.79 -6.25 20.26
N GLY A 333 -27.70 -6.77 19.43
CA GLY A 333 -29.06 -6.24 19.32
C GLY A 333 -29.88 -6.34 20.61
N VAL A 334 -30.32 -5.20 21.14
CA VAL A 334 -30.97 -5.05 22.47
C VAL A 334 -32.48 -5.33 22.40
N ALA A 335 -33.04 -6.02 23.40
CA ALA A 335 -34.50 -6.21 23.50
C ALA A 335 -35.22 -4.90 23.91
N VAL A 336 -36.31 -4.56 23.22
CA VAL A 336 -37.06 -3.31 23.40
C VAL A 336 -38.55 -3.63 23.57
N GLY A 337 -39.02 -3.64 24.82
CA GLY A 337 -40.42 -3.79 25.16
C GLY A 337 -41.27 -2.56 24.85
N ARG A 338 -42.50 -2.52 25.39
CA ARG A 338 -43.37 -1.33 25.34
C ARG A 338 -42.79 -0.19 26.18
N ASP A 339 -42.41 -0.52 27.42
CA ASP A 339 -42.00 0.44 28.45
C ASP A 339 -40.48 0.72 28.44
N THR A 340 -39.74 0.13 27.49
CA THR A 340 -38.30 0.31 27.36
C THR A 340 -37.97 1.69 26.80
N THR A 341 -37.37 2.55 27.63
CA THR A 341 -37.00 3.92 27.26
C THR A 341 -35.72 3.98 26.42
N ALA A 342 -35.57 5.05 25.62
CA ALA A 342 -34.35 5.30 24.85
C ALA A 342 -33.10 5.39 25.73
N ALA A 343 -33.22 5.92 26.96
CA ALA A 343 -32.14 5.97 27.94
C ALA A 343 -31.71 4.58 28.44
N ALA A 344 -32.66 3.66 28.68
CA ALA A 344 -32.36 2.29 29.09
C ALA A 344 -31.68 1.47 27.96
N VAL A 345 -32.11 1.68 26.71
CA VAL A 345 -31.43 1.14 25.53
C VAL A 345 -30.02 1.71 25.43
N GLN A 346 -29.88 3.04 25.47
CA GLN A 346 -28.58 3.72 25.38
C GLN A 346 -27.59 3.22 26.43
N GLN A 347 -28.00 3.11 27.70
CA GLN A 347 -27.14 2.59 28.76
C GLN A 347 -26.74 1.12 28.54
N THR A 348 -27.59 0.34 27.88
CA THR A 348 -27.30 -1.07 27.54
C THR A 348 -26.31 -1.17 26.39
N LEU A 349 -26.50 -0.39 25.31
CA LEU A 349 -25.55 -0.31 24.20
C LEU A 349 -24.17 0.14 24.69
N LEU A 350 -24.09 1.16 25.55
CA LEU A 350 -22.84 1.65 26.14
C LEU A 350 -22.11 0.58 26.98
N ARG A 351 -22.84 -0.31 27.67
CA ARG A 351 -22.23 -1.44 28.41
C ARG A 351 -21.72 -2.57 27.51
N GLN A 352 -22.24 -2.69 26.29
CA GLN A 352 -21.82 -3.69 25.30
C GLN A 352 -20.63 -3.24 24.45
N LEU A 353 -20.24 -1.96 24.50
CA LEU A 353 -19.15 -1.42 23.70
C LEU A 353 -17.78 -2.02 24.11
N ARG A 354 -17.14 -2.70 23.17
CA ARG A 354 -15.74 -3.18 23.28
C ARG A 354 -14.72 -2.03 23.44
N TYR A 355 -15.07 -0.82 23.02
CA TYR A 355 -14.24 0.38 23.10
C TYR A 355 -15.11 1.61 23.44
N ALA A 356 -14.61 2.52 24.27
CA ALA A 356 -15.36 3.72 24.68
C ALA A 356 -15.72 4.71 23.55
N ALA A 357 -15.13 4.56 22.36
CA ALA A 357 -15.38 5.44 21.21
C ALA A 357 -15.41 4.67 19.85
N PRO A 358 -16.24 5.11 18.89
CA PRO A 358 -17.33 6.06 19.08
C PRO A 358 -18.45 5.40 19.90
N ALA A 359 -19.22 6.21 20.62
CA ALA A 359 -20.46 5.77 21.25
C ALA A 359 -21.64 6.05 20.31
N PRO A 360 -22.67 5.19 20.26
CA PRO A 360 -23.92 5.56 19.60
C PRO A 360 -24.54 6.76 20.34
N PRO A 361 -25.14 7.74 19.65
CA PRO A 361 -25.98 8.74 20.30
C PRO A 361 -27.33 8.10 20.72
N PRO A 362 -28.12 8.75 21.58
CA PRO A 362 -29.48 8.30 21.90
C PRO A 362 -30.31 8.04 20.64
N LEU A 363 -30.94 6.88 20.56
CA LEU A 363 -31.60 6.38 19.36
C LEU A 363 -33.12 6.60 19.40
N ASP A 364 -33.71 6.92 18.24
CA ASP A 364 -35.16 7.09 18.09
C ASP A 364 -35.86 5.74 17.99
N LEU A 365 -36.38 5.27 19.13
CA LEU A 365 -37.15 4.02 19.23
C LEU A 365 -38.56 4.13 18.61
N GLY A 366 -39.04 5.32 18.24
CA GLY A 366 -40.24 5.50 17.44
C GLY A 366 -39.94 5.15 15.99
N CYS A 367 -39.03 5.91 15.36
CA CYS A 367 -38.53 5.68 14.01
C CYS A 367 -38.11 4.21 13.80
N ALA A 368 -37.36 3.64 14.75
CA ALA A 368 -36.84 2.28 14.63
C ALA A 368 -37.92 1.18 14.58
N ARG A 369 -39.14 1.41 15.09
CA ARG A 369 -40.24 0.44 14.99
C ARG A 369 -40.91 0.46 13.61
N GLU A 370 -40.82 1.59 12.90
CA GLU A 370 -41.47 1.80 11.59
C GLU A 370 -40.54 1.46 10.41
N ARG A 371 -39.25 1.78 10.52
CA ARG A 371 -38.31 1.76 9.38
C ARG A 371 -36.85 1.61 9.81
N VAL A 372 -35.96 1.54 8.81
CA VAL A 372 -34.52 1.72 9.02
C VAL A 372 -34.23 3.19 9.31
N CYS A 373 -33.54 3.42 10.42
CA CYS A 373 -33.14 4.75 10.90
C CYS A 373 -31.62 4.81 11.03
N TYR A 374 -31.09 6.03 11.06
CA TYR A 374 -29.65 6.28 11.03
C TYR A 374 -29.25 7.19 12.19
N ALA A 375 -28.17 6.83 12.87
CA ALA A 375 -27.51 7.76 13.78
C ALA A 375 -26.56 8.63 12.95
N HIS A 376 -26.55 9.92 13.23
CA HIS A 376 -25.75 10.91 12.49
C HIS A 376 -24.63 11.48 13.35
N ALA A 377 -23.47 11.62 12.73
CA ALA A 377 -22.35 12.43 13.18
C ALA A 377 -22.07 13.52 12.12
N PRO A 378 -21.20 14.52 12.38
CA PRO A 378 -20.95 15.61 11.43
C PRO A 378 -20.52 15.17 10.01
N GLN A 379 -19.92 13.98 9.87
CA GLN A 379 -19.53 13.37 8.59
C GLN A 379 -20.69 12.72 7.80
N GLY A 380 -21.83 12.44 8.45
CA GLY A 380 -23.00 11.78 7.88
C GLY A 380 -23.59 10.69 8.78
N ALA A 381 -24.42 9.81 8.21
CA ALA A 381 -24.91 8.62 8.88
C ALA A 381 -23.74 7.64 9.13
N TRP A 382 -23.54 7.17 10.37
CA TRP A 382 -22.41 6.29 10.74
C TRP A 382 -22.81 4.94 11.34
N LEU A 383 -24.12 4.72 11.54
CA LEU A 383 -24.69 3.53 12.15
C LEU A 383 -26.16 3.44 11.74
N ALA A 384 -26.58 2.30 11.19
CA ALA A 384 -27.96 2.00 10.83
C ALA A 384 -28.63 1.17 11.94
N TYR A 385 -29.91 1.37 12.18
CA TYR A 385 -30.66 0.65 13.22
C TYR A 385 -32.16 0.49 12.90
N ARG A 386 -32.77 -0.57 13.45
CA ARG A 386 -34.21 -0.88 13.37
C ARG A 386 -34.59 -1.90 14.45
N ILE A 387 -35.80 -1.81 15.00
CA ILE A 387 -36.39 -2.83 15.86
C ILE A 387 -37.06 -3.89 14.98
N ASP A 388 -36.67 -5.15 15.13
CA ASP A 388 -37.20 -6.28 14.36
C ASP A 388 -38.54 -6.81 14.88
N ALA A 389 -39.13 -7.76 14.15
CA ALA A 389 -40.39 -8.41 14.51
C ALA A 389 -40.33 -9.27 15.79
N ARG A 390 -39.14 -9.46 16.39
CA ARG A 390 -38.94 -10.08 17.71
C ARG A 390 -38.71 -9.03 18.80
N ALA A 391 -39.03 -7.77 18.51
CA ALA A 391 -38.83 -6.61 19.36
C ALA A 391 -37.36 -6.41 19.80
N ARG A 392 -36.39 -6.76 18.95
CA ARG A 392 -34.96 -6.46 19.18
C ARG A 392 -34.50 -5.32 18.28
N LEU A 393 -33.93 -4.28 18.88
CA LEU A 393 -33.15 -3.26 18.18
C LEU A 393 -31.90 -3.93 17.61
N GLN A 394 -31.84 -4.05 16.29
CA GLN A 394 -30.65 -4.46 15.54
C GLN A 394 -29.87 -3.22 15.10
N LEU A 395 -28.54 -3.34 15.04
CA LEU A 395 -27.62 -2.29 14.59
C LEU A 395 -26.66 -2.87 13.54
N TRP A 396 -26.37 -2.13 12.47
CA TRP A 396 -25.47 -2.56 11.40
C TRP A 396 -24.83 -1.37 10.67
N LEU A 397 -23.95 -1.68 9.72
CA LEU A 397 -23.37 -0.72 8.77
C LEU A 397 -23.89 -1.07 7.36
N ASP A 398 -24.22 -0.05 6.56
CA ASP A 398 -24.64 -0.20 5.17
C ASP A 398 -23.91 0.79 4.25
N GLU A 399 -24.23 0.82 2.95
CA GLU A 399 -23.57 1.74 2.00
C GLU A 399 -23.73 3.23 2.35
N ARG A 400 -24.74 3.63 3.15
CA ARG A 400 -24.84 5.02 3.64
C ARG A 400 -23.86 5.27 4.78
N CYS A 401 -23.65 4.30 5.66
CA CYS A 401 -22.58 4.33 6.66
C CYS A 401 -21.21 4.37 5.98
N TYR A 402 -20.95 3.45 5.05
CA TYR A 402 -19.69 3.39 4.29
C TYR A 402 -19.45 4.68 3.49
N ALA A 403 -20.49 5.31 2.92
CA ALA A 403 -20.39 6.60 2.23
C ALA A 403 -19.97 7.75 3.16
N ALA A 404 -20.38 7.76 4.43
CA ALA A 404 -19.97 8.78 5.39
C ALA A 404 -18.56 8.51 5.94
N THR A 405 -18.24 7.25 6.26
CA THR A 405 -16.90 6.84 6.69
C THR A 405 -15.87 7.14 5.60
N ALA A 406 -16.11 6.76 4.34
CA ALA A 406 -15.22 7.06 3.22
C ALA A 406 -15.01 8.58 3.00
N ARG A 407 -16.04 9.40 3.29
CA ARG A 407 -15.97 10.87 3.18
C ARG A 407 -15.06 11.53 4.23
N ASP A 408 -15.00 11.00 5.45
CA ASP A 408 -14.08 11.48 6.51
C ASP A 408 -12.68 10.83 6.43
N THR A 409 -12.61 9.54 6.08
CA THR A 409 -11.36 8.76 6.11
C THR A 409 -10.50 8.97 4.87
N LEU A 410 -11.00 8.82 3.64
CA LEU A 410 -10.15 8.84 2.44
C LEU A 410 -9.40 10.18 2.24
N PRO A 411 -10.01 11.37 2.43
CA PRO A 411 -9.26 12.63 2.37
C PRO A 411 -8.24 12.79 3.51
N ARG A 412 -8.44 12.11 4.65
CA ARG A 412 -7.51 12.08 5.78
C ARG A 412 -6.34 11.13 5.49
N VAL A 413 -6.61 9.91 5.03
CA VAL A 413 -5.62 8.92 4.61
C VAL A 413 -4.63 9.56 3.65
N LEU A 414 -5.11 10.20 2.58
CA LEU A 414 -4.28 10.90 1.58
C LEU A 414 -3.31 11.91 2.22
N ARG A 415 -3.75 12.69 3.21
CA ARG A 415 -2.89 13.66 3.92
C ARG A 415 -1.80 13.01 4.76
N TYR A 416 -2.09 11.85 5.36
CA TYR A 416 -1.12 11.09 6.14
C TYR A 416 -0.15 10.35 5.21
N THR A 417 -0.60 9.83 4.07
CA THR A 417 0.26 9.29 3.02
C THR A 417 1.21 10.36 2.47
N LEU A 418 0.70 11.54 2.11
CA LEU A 418 1.49 12.71 1.71
C LEU A 418 2.50 13.12 2.79
N GLY A 419 2.04 13.18 4.04
CA GLY A 419 2.86 13.50 5.21
C GLY A 419 4.00 12.50 5.41
N LEU A 420 3.74 11.20 5.28
CA LEU A 420 4.76 10.17 5.40
C LEU A 420 5.76 10.24 4.26
N ILE A 421 5.35 10.49 3.00
CA ILE A 421 6.29 10.73 1.88
C ILE A 421 7.20 11.92 2.21
N ALA A 422 6.63 13.04 2.66
CA ALA A 422 7.42 14.22 3.03
C ALA A 422 8.37 13.96 4.21
N HIS A 423 7.95 13.17 5.20
CA HIS A 423 8.81 12.76 6.33
C HIS A 423 9.94 11.82 5.87
N LEU A 424 9.66 10.85 5.00
CA LEU A 424 10.69 9.96 4.44
C LEU A 424 11.72 10.75 3.61
N LEU A 425 11.31 11.83 2.95
CA LEU A 425 12.16 12.71 2.14
C LEU A 425 12.71 13.95 2.90
N ARG A 426 12.50 14.06 4.22
CA ARG A 426 12.86 15.26 5.02
C ARG A 426 14.37 15.55 5.14
N GLY A 427 15.22 14.65 4.65
CA GLY A 427 16.66 14.84 4.65
C GLY A 427 17.11 15.76 3.52
N THR A 428 17.70 16.92 3.86
CA THR A 428 18.33 17.80 2.87
C THR A 428 19.81 18.02 3.17
N VAL A 429 20.59 18.10 2.10
CA VAL A 429 22.00 18.50 2.09
C VAL A 429 22.18 19.45 0.90
N THR A 430 22.97 20.51 1.04
CA THR A 430 23.35 21.42 -0.04
C THR A 430 24.84 21.29 -0.34
N LEU A 431 25.23 21.59 -1.60
CA LEU A 431 26.62 21.76 -1.99
C LEU A 431 26.85 23.22 -2.39
N GLU A 432 27.81 23.86 -1.73
CA GLU A 432 28.08 25.29 -1.85
C GLU A 432 29.56 25.50 -2.24
N PRO A 433 29.86 26.24 -3.31
CA PRO A 433 31.23 26.64 -3.60
C PRO A 433 31.73 27.62 -2.54
N LEU A 434 32.96 27.44 -2.09
CA LEU A 434 33.63 28.32 -1.13
C LEU A 434 34.44 29.39 -1.89
N THR A 435 34.57 30.58 -1.30
CA THR A 435 35.40 31.68 -1.84
C THR A 435 36.88 31.30 -2.00
N SER A 436 37.35 30.27 -1.31
CA SER A 436 38.68 29.68 -1.45
C SER A 436 38.85 28.74 -2.64
N GLY A 437 37.78 28.40 -3.37
CA GLY A 437 37.76 27.39 -4.43
C GLY A 437 37.45 25.95 -3.95
N GLY A 438 37.18 25.77 -2.65
CA GLY A 438 36.68 24.49 -2.11
C GLY A 438 35.18 24.28 -2.34
N VAL A 439 34.64 23.14 -1.90
CA VAL A 439 33.18 22.89 -1.88
C VAL A 439 32.76 22.40 -0.50
N ALA A 440 31.78 23.08 0.09
CA ALA A 440 31.17 22.74 1.37
C ALA A 440 29.90 21.89 1.18
N ALA A 441 29.65 20.98 2.13
CA ALA A 441 28.37 20.32 2.30
C ALA A 441 27.68 20.86 3.57
N ARG A 442 26.45 21.38 3.47
CA ARG A 442 25.63 21.75 4.63
C ARG A 442 24.42 20.84 4.79
N HIS A 443 24.03 20.59 6.02
CA HIS A 443 22.82 19.83 6.35
C HIS A 443 21.66 20.78 6.63
N GLY A 444 20.55 20.64 5.91
CA GLY A 444 19.33 21.43 6.13
C GLY A 444 18.16 20.63 6.75
N GLY A 445 18.32 19.31 6.90
CA GLY A 445 17.29 18.41 7.42
C GLY A 445 17.08 18.46 8.94
N PRO A 446 16.35 17.48 9.51
CA PRO A 446 16.11 17.39 10.96
C PRO A 446 17.41 17.06 11.71
N ALA A 447 17.58 17.64 12.89
CA ALA A 447 18.78 17.43 13.70
C ALA A 447 19.03 15.93 14.00
N LEU A 448 20.21 15.44 13.62
CA LEU A 448 20.56 14.03 13.68
C LEU A 448 20.98 13.60 15.10
N ALA A 449 20.59 12.39 15.51
CA ALA A 449 21.16 11.73 16.68
C ALA A 449 22.51 11.08 16.33
N ARG A 450 22.64 10.49 15.13
CA ARG A 450 23.90 9.98 14.56
C ARG A 450 23.87 10.13 13.04
N GLY A 451 25.03 10.30 12.42
CA GLY A 451 25.13 10.34 10.96
C GLY A 451 26.56 10.30 10.43
N THR A 452 26.63 10.14 9.12
CA THR A 452 27.84 10.01 8.31
C THR A 452 27.64 10.78 7.01
N LEU A 453 28.64 11.57 6.61
CA LEU A 453 28.72 12.14 5.26
C LEU A 453 29.67 11.31 4.40
N ARG A 454 29.27 11.05 3.15
CA ARG A 454 30.09 10.44 2.10
C ARG A 454 30.24 11.39 0.93
N TRP A 455 31.47 11.59 0.50
CA TRP A 455 31.80 12.25 -0.77
C TRP A 455 31.99 11.18 -1.84
N LEU A 456 31.29 11.33 -2.96
CA LEU A 456 31.34 10.43 -4.11
C LEU A 456 31.65 11.26 -5.37
N VAL A 457 32.36 10.68 -6.35
CA VAL A 457 32.40 11.24 -7.71
C VAL A 457 31.82 10.24 -8.69
N GLU A 458 31.00 10.74 -9.62
CA GLU A 458 30.41 10.00 -10.73
C GLU A 458 31.16 10.34 -12.03
N ASP A 459 31.52 9.32 -12.80
CA ASP A 459 32.30 9.43 -14.04
C ASP A 459 31.43 9.56 -15.33
N ARG A 460 32.07 9.58 -16.50
CA ARG A 460 31.39 9.64 -17.81
C ARG A 460 30.51 8.42 -18.14
N GLY A 461 30.83 7.25 -17.62
CA GLY A 461 30.02 6.03 -17.73
C GLY A 461 28.96 5.92 -16.62
N GLY A 462 28.86 6.92 -15.74
CA GLY A 462 27.99 6.88 -14.57
C GLY A 462 28.51 5.96 -13.46
N ASN A 463 29.80 5.61 -13.43
CA ASN A 463 30.36 4.85 -12.31
C ASN A 463 30.64 5.78 -11.12
N ARG A 464 30.24 5.38 -9.91
CA ARG A 464 30.52 6.11 -8.67
C ARG A 464 31.67 5.49 -7.90
N ARG A 465 32.66 6.30 -7.52
CA ARG A 465 33.72 5.96 -6.55
C ARG A 465 33.62 6.81 -5.29
N LEU A 466 33.89 6.19 -4.14
CA LEU A 466 33.99 6.88 -2.85
C LEU A 466 35.28 7.70 -2.81
N LEU A 467 35.18 8.95 -2.37
CA LEU A 467 36.31 9.86 -2.16
C LEU A 467 36.69 9.94 -0.68
N ALA A 468 35.69 10.06 0.19
CA ALA A 468 35.87 10.12 1.64
C ALA A 468 34.55 9.76 2.35
N GLU A 469 34.68 9.24 3.57
CA GLU A 469 33.57 8.98 4.50
C GLU A 469 33.91 9.55 5.87
N ARG A 470 33.00 10.30 6.49
CA ARG A 470 33.23 11.00 7.76
C ARG A 470 32.02 10.90 8.68
N ALA A 471 32.22 10.36 9.89
CA ALA A 471 31.20 10.37 10.95
C ALA A 471 31.00 11.80 11.51
N LEU A 472 29.78 12.12 11.96
CA LEU A 472 29.44 13.48 12.37
C LEU A 472 29.49 13.71 13.89
N ASP A 473 30.27 14.71 14.30
CA ASP A 473 30.32 15.22 15.68
C ASP A 473 28.98 15.86 16.11
N ARG A 474 28.90 16.39 17.34
CA ARG A 474 27.65 16.93 17.89
C ARG A 474 27.22 18.28 17.28
N ALA A 475 28.16 19.07 16.75
CA ALA A 475 27.86 20.34 16.10
C ALA A 475 27.37 20.12 14.66
N ARG A 476 28.07 19.28 13.90
CA ARG A 476 27.74 18.92 12.50
C ARG A 476 26.38 18.22 12.32
N ARG A 477 25.74 17.79 13.40
CA ARG A 477 24.43 17.12 13.41
C ARG A 477 23.21 18.06 13.45
N GLN A 478 23.39 19.38 13.63
CA GLN A 478 22.27 20.34 13.63
C GLN A 478 21.86 20.74 12.20
N SER A 479 20.68 21.33 12.03
CA SER A 479 20.28 21.97 10.77
C SER A 479 21.04 23.29 10.56
N GLY A 480 21.30 23.65 9.30
CA GLY A 480 22.16 24.77 8.89
C GLY A 480 23.66 24.52 9.03
N ALA A 481 24.07 23.43 9.70
CA ALA A 481 25.46 23.17 10.03
C ALA A 481 26.30 22.86 8.78
N LEU A 482 27.53 23.40 8.75
CA LEU A 482 28.59 22.90 7.88
C LEU A 482 28.93 21.48 8.32
N VAL A 483 28.68 20.51 7.45
CA VAL A 483 28.91 19.09 7.72
C VAL A 483 30.35 18.74 7.43
N ASP A 484 30.86 19.19 6.28
CA ASP A 484 32.23 18.98 5.84
C ASP A 484 32.57 19.89 4.65
N ALA A 485 33.84 19.94 4.24
CA ALA A 485 34.26 20.57 3.00
C ALA A 485 35.43 19.82 2.35
N LEU A 486 35.44 19.81 1.01
CA LEU A 486 36.62 19.46 0.22
C LEU A 486 37.49 20.70 -0.01
N SER A 487 38.81 20.54 0.10
CA SER A 487 39.76 21.63 -0.10
C SER A 487 39.85 22.06 -1.58
N PRO A 488 40.35 23.26 -1.88
CA PRO A 488 40.53 23.71 -3.26
C PRO A 488 41.40 22.75 -4.08
N GLN A 489 42.47 22.19 -3.48
CA GLN A 489 43.33 21.21 -4.14
C GLN A 489 42.57 19.91 -4.49
N GLN A 490 41.66 19.47 -3.61
CA GLN A 490 40.82 18.29 -3.89
C GLN A 490 39.82 18.56 -5.01
N VAL A 491 39.22 19.76 -5.05
CA VAL A 491 38.29 20.16 -6.12
C VAL A 491 39.02 20.29 -7.46
N THR A 492 40.19 20.94 -7.48
CA THR A 492 41.05 21.03 -8.69
C THR A 492 41.49 19.65 -9.19
N ALA A 493 41.87 18.73 -8.30
CA ALA A 493 42.22 17.36 -8.69
C ALA A 493 41.03 16.59 -9.30
N LEU A 494 39.80 16.85 -8.84
CA LEU A 494 38.58 16.29 -9.44
C LEU A 494 38.20 16.95 -10.77
N GLY A 495 38.52 18.23 -10.98
CA GLY A 495 38.37 18.89 -12.28
C GLY A 495 39.42 18.43 -13.32
N ALA A 496 40.61 18.06 -12.85
CA ALA A 496 41.68 17.51 -13.68
C ALA A 496 41.45 16.05 -14.09
N ASP A 497 40.76 15.25 -13.26
CA ASP A 497 40.31 13.89 -13.62
C ASP A 497 39.43 13.95 -14.89
N PRO A 498 39.89 13.40 -16.03
CA PRO A 498 39.18 13.57 -17.29
C PRO A 498 37.88 12.79 -17.35
N GLN A 499 37.69 11.80 -16.47
CA GLN A 499 36.50 10.97 -16.41
C GLN A 499 35.45 11.51 -15.43
N ALA A 500 35.85 12.29 -14.43
CA ALA A 500 34.92 12.90 -13.48
C ALA A 500 33.86 13.79 -14.17
N ARG A 501 32.61 13.71 -13.69
CA ARG A 501 31.46 14.48 -14.21
C ARG A 501 30.62 15.15 -13.15
N ARG A 502 30.40 14.50 -11.99
CA ARG A 502 29.62 15.07 -10.87
C ARG A 502 30.28 14.73 -9.55
N LEU A 503 30.42 15.73 -8.69
CA LEU A 503 30.67 15.54 -7.26
C LEU A 503 29.32 15.31 -6.58
N LEU A 504 29.24 14.39 -5.63
CA LEU A 504 28.04 14.15 -4.82
C LEU A 504 28.38 14.11 -3.33
N ALA A 505 27.47 14.63 -2.53
CA ALA A 505 27.44 14.42 -1.08
C ALA A 505 26.22 13.56 -0.74
N GLN A 506 26.46 12.41 -0.11
CA GLN A 506 25.44 11.55 0.49
C GLN A 506 25.51 11.69 2.01
N LEU A 507 24.47 12.22 2.62
CA LEU A 507 24.31 12.30 4.07
C LEU A 507 23.37 11.19 4.53
N LEU A 508 23.80 10.43 5.53
CA LEU A 508 23.06 9.30 6.12
C LEU A 508 22.99 9.48 7.63
N GLY A 509 21.90 9.04 8.25
CA GLY A 509 21.80 9.07 9.71
C GLY A 509 20.49 8.55 10.27
N ARG A 510 20.30 8.82 11.57
CA ARG A 510 19.00 8.75 12.26
C ARG A 510 18.80 10.03 13.05
N ASP A 511 17.59 10.55 13.07
CA ASP A 511 17.21 11.73 13.84
C ASP A 511 17.04 11.45 15.35
N ARG A 512 16.61 12.45 16.13
CA ARG A 512 16.39 12.33 17.57
C ARG A 512 15.26 11.38 17.98
N GLN A 513 14.36 10.99 17.06
CA GLN A 513 13.34 9.97 17.28
C GLN A 513 13.82 8.57 16.83
N GLY A 514 15.07 8.46 16.38
CA GLY A 514 15.64 7.23 15.85
C GLY A 514 15.20 6.91 14.42
N ASP A 515 14.45 7.79 13.75
CA ASP A 515 14.03 7.55 12.37
C ASP A 515 15.20 7.76 11.40
N PRO A 516 15.37 6.89 10.39
CA PRO A 516 16.37 7.08 9.36
C PRO A 516 16.18 8.38 8.58
N VAL A 517 17.30 8.95 8.17
CA VAL A 517 17.42 10.15 7.33
C VAL A 517 18.46 9.84 6.24
N LEU A 518 18.12 10.15 5.00
CA LEU A 518 19.03 10.12 3.85
C LEU A 518 18.83 11.42 3.07
N ALA A 519 19.92 12.07 2.67
CA ALA A 519 19.91 13.22 1.80
C ALA A 519 21.03 13.10 0.76
N VAL A 520 20.80 13.58 -0.46
CA VAL A 520 21.82 13.62 -1.52
C VAL A 520 21.77 14.95 -2.25
N ALA A 521 22.95 15.52 -2.49
CA ALA A 521 23.16 16.62 -3.42
C ALA A 521 24.24 16.25 -4.44
N SER A 522 24.19 16.86 -5.61
CA SER A 522 25.24 16.74 -6.62
C SER A 522 25.58 18.10 -7.24
N LEU A 523 26.88 18.36 -7.43
CA LEU A 523 27.42 19.50 -8.14
C LEU A 523 28.02 19.00 -9.46
N PRO A 524 27.64 19.54 -10.63
CA PRO A 524 28.33 19.24 -11.88
C PRO A 524 29.79 19.70 -11.80
N LEU A 525 30.71 18.84 -12.22
CA LEU A 525 32.10 19.21 -12.43
C LEU A 525 32.22 19.76 -13.85
N HIS A 526 32.12 21.08 -13.95
CA HIS A 526 32.32 21.80 -15.20
C HIS A 526 33.76 21.67 -15.69
N ARG A 527 33.91 21.76 -17.02
CA ARG A 527 35.15 22.12 -17.72
C ARG A 527 34.89 23.44 -18.43
#